data_AF-A0A0F9C997-F1
#
_entry.id   AF-A0A0F9C997-F1
#
_cell.length_a   1.000
_cell.length_b   1.000
_cell.length_c   1.000
_cell.angle_alpha   90.00
_cell.angle_beta   90.00
_cell.angle_gamma   90.00
#
_symmetry.space_group_name_H-M   'P 1'
#
loop_
_entity.id
_entity.type
_entity.pdbx_description
1 polymer ?
#
loop_
_entity_poly.entity_id
_entity_poly.type
_entity_poly.pdbx_seq_one_letter_code
_entity_poly.pdbx_strand_id
1 'polypeptide(L)'
;MKDKQAIRLREIAPRDELEILIREAHASVEADLALEDAGWINLSGQTGDIITGQERIINLQLSRLYSLKDPLGKQAIRLWTDYTFGTGMTSHSDEDTTEEVRKAFWDSKANQSV
;
A
#
# COMPACT_ATOMS: atom_id res chain seq x y z
N MET A 1 -20.80 55.54 -11.51
CA MET A 1 -19.89 54.57 -12.18
C MET A 1 -19.75 53.25 -11.43
N LYS A 2 -19.94 53.19 -10.10
CA LYS A 2 -19.86 51.94 -9.32
C LYS A 2 -21.05 50.98 -9.52
N ASP A 3 -22.23 51.48 -9.88
CA ASP A 3 -23.44 50.64 -10.01
C ASP A 3 -23.48 49.76 -11.25
N LYS A 4 -22.77 50.14 -12.32
CA LYS A 4 -22.75 49.33 -13.56
C LYS A 4 -21.87 48.08 -13.46
N GLN A 5 -20.94 48.06 -12.50
CA GLN A 5 -20.06 46.91 -12.26
C GLN A 5 -20.74 45.83 -11.41
N ALA A 6 -21.56 46.24 -10.44
CA ALA A 6 -22.37 45.33 -9.61
C ALA A 6 -23.48 44.63 -10.40
N ILE A 7 -24.04 45.30 -11.42
CA ILE A 7 -25.04 44.71 -12.33
C ILE A 7 -24.39 43.66 -13.23
N ARG A 8 -23.21 43.93 -13.79
CA ARG A 8 -22.49 42.96 -14.65
C ARG A 8 -22.09 41.68 -13.91
N LEU A 9 -21.75 41.74 -12.63
CA LEU A 9 -21.39 40.56 -11.84
C LEU A 9 -22.60 39.65 -11.53
N ARG A 10 -23.82 40.19 -11.51
CA ARG A 10 -25.05 39.41 -11.32
C ARG A 10 -25.55 38.73 -12.60
N GLU A 11 -25.07 39.16 -13.77
CA GLU A 11 -25.45 38.60 -15.07
C GLU A 11 -24.53 37.46 -15.54
N ILE A 12 -23.41 37.21 -14.85
CA ILE A 12 -22.38 36.25 -15.31
C ILE A 12 -22.62 34.82 -14.82
N ALA A 13 -23.44 34.60 -13.79
CA ALA A 13 -23.89 33.26 -13.41
C ALA A 13 -25.17 33.35 -12.54
N PRO A 14 -26.23 32.53 -12.80
CA PRO A 14 -27.32 32.37 -11.84
C PRO A 14 -26.75 31.97 -10.47
N ARG A 15 -27.38 32.44 -9.39
CA ARG A 15 -26.87 32.34 -8.00
C ARG A 15 -26.37 30.93 -7.61
N ASP A 16 -27.00 29.89 -8.15
CA ASP A 16 -26.66 28.49 -7.92
C ASP A 16 -25.31 28.10 -8.55
N GLU A 17 -24.98 28.62 -9.73
CA GLU A 17 -23.71 28.36 -10.42
C GLU A 17 -22.53 29.05 -9.71
N LEU A 18 -22.76 30.22 -9.11
CA LEU A 18 -21.73 30.92 -8.32
C LEU A 18 -21.40 30.17 -7.03
N GLU A 19 -22.39 29.62 -6.33
CA GLU A 19 -22.15 28.78 -5.16
C GLU A 19 -21.43 27.48 -5.52
N ILE A 20 -21.78 26.85 -6.66
CA ILE A 20 -21.08 25.66 -7.18
C ILE A 20 -19.63 25.99 -7.49
N LEU A 21 -19.35 27.09 -8.20
CA LEU A 21 -17.99 27.52 -8.54
C LEU A 21 -17.15 27.86 -7.30
N ILE A 22 -17.75 28.50 -6.29
CA ILE A 22 -17.05 28.80 -5.03
C ILE A 22 -16.76 27.51 -4.28
N ARG A 23 -17.69 26.56 -4.25
CA ARG A 23 -17.50 25.25 -3.61
C ARG A 23 -16.44 24.42 -4.33
N GLU A 24 -16.44 24.35 -5.66
CA GLU A 24 -15.40 23.68 -6.45
C GLU A 24 -14.03 24.36 -6.30
N ALA A 25 -13.98 25.69 -6.21
CA ALA A 25 -12.73 26.43 -6.02
C ALA A 25 -12.14 26.28 -4.60
N HIS A 26 -12.97 26.02 -3.58
CA HIS A 26 -12.55 25.83 -2.19
C HIS A 26 -12.45 24.37 -1.74
N ALA A 27 -13.07 23.43 -2.45
CA ALA A 27 -12.90 22.01 -2.22
C ALA A 27 -11.49 21.62 -2.65
N SER A 28 -10.57 21.48 -1.69
CA SER A 28 -9.33 20.78 -2.00
C SER A 28 -9.70 19.33 -2.26
N VAL A 29 -9.29 18.81 -3.41
CA VAL A 29 -9.45 17.39 -3.77
C VAL A 29 -8.97 16.49 -2.63
N GLU A 30 -7.96 16.93 -1.88
CA GLU A 30 -7.44 16.26 -0.68
C GLU A 30 -8.44 16.18 0.48
N ALA A 31 -9.32 17.17 0.69
CA ALA A 31 -10.33 17.14 1.76
C ALA A 31 -11.46 16.15 1.44
N ASP A 32 -11.86 16.07 0.18
CA ASP A 32 -12.86 15.08 -0.28
C ASP A 32 -12.27 13.67 -0.24
N LEU A 33 -11.02 13.49 -0.68
CA LEU A 33 -10.29 12.21 -0.55
C LEU A 33 -10.09 11.80 0.93
N ALA A 34 -9.78 12.74 1.81
CA ALA A 34 -9.64 12.45 3.25
C ALA A 34 -10.96 12.04 3.92
N LEU A 35 -12.10 12.51 3.41
CA LEU A 35 -13.43 12.10 3.84
C LEU A 35 -13.78 10.69 3.33
N GLU A 36 -13.35 10.35 2.12
CA GLU A 36 -13.46 8.99 1.56
C GLU A 36 -12.54 7.98 2.26
N ASP A 37 -11.39 8.44 2.75
CA ASP A 37 -10.41 7.67 3.53
C ASP A 37 -10.82 7.46 5.00
N ALA A 38 -12.03 7.84 5.40
CA ALA A 38 -12.52 7.66 6.77
C ALA A 38 -12.56 6.17 7.17
N GLY A 39 -11.57 5.75 7.97
CA GLY A 39 -11.38 4.36 8.42
C GLY A 39 -10.24 3.63 7.72
N TRP A 40 -9.61 4.23 6.72
CA TRP A 40 -8.39 3.72 6.08
C TRP A 40 -7.16 4.21 6.86
N ILE A 41 -6.20 3.31 7.05
CA ILE A 41 -4.93 3.66 7.67
C ILE A 41 -4.04 4.26 6.58
N ASN A 42 -3.66 5.52 6.75
CA ASN A 42 -2.69 6.15 5.85
C ASN A 42 -1.30 5.52 6.04
N LEU A 43 -0.92 4.64 5.11
CA LEU A 43 0.36 3.94 5.11
C LEU A 43 1.54 4.82 4.66
N SER A 44 1.29 6.06 4.20
CA SER A 44 2.33 6.99 3.74
C SER A 44 3.08 7.66 4.89
N GLY A 45 2.57 7.58 6.12
CA GLY A 45 3.11 8.33 7.26
C GLY A 45 4.20 7.61 8.08
N GLN A 46 4.24 6.28 8.10
CA GLN A 46 5.03 5.52 9.11
C GLN A 46 5.52 4.15 8.63
N THR A 47 5.87 4.00 7.35
CA THR A 47 6.44 2.73 6.86
C THR A 47 7.92 2.53 7.22
N GLY A 48 8.53 3.47 7.96
CA GLY A 48 9.96 3.48 8.27
C GLY A 48 10.34 3.27 9.74
N ASP A 49 9.36 3.14 10.65
CA ASP A 49 9.67 2.94 12.06
C ASP A 49 10.30 1.56 12.28
N ILE A 50 11.41 1.53 13.03
CA ILE A 50 12.13 0.30 13.33
C ILE A 50 11.24 -0.58 14.18
N ILE A 51 10.84 -1.75 13.65
CA ILE A 51 10.14 -2.77 14.43
C ILE A 51 11.01 -3.16 15.62
N THR A 52 10.55 -2.84 16.82
CA THR A 52 11.23 -3.18 18.06
C THR A 52 11.22 -4.70 18.27
N GLY A 53 12.13 -5.20 19.13
CA GLY A 53 12.19 -6.63 19.43
C GLY A 53 10.87 -7.18 19.99
N GLN A 54 10.13 -6.38 20.77
CA GLN A 54 8.84 -6.76 21.34
C GLN A 54 7.74 -6.83 20.26
N GLU A 55 7.67 -5.83 19.37
CA GLU A 55 6.71 -5.83 18.26
C GLU A 55 6.95 -7.00 17.31
N ARG A 56 8.22 -7.38 17.08
CA ARG A 56 8.55 -8.57 16.28
C ARG A 56 7.95 -9.84 16.89
N ILE A 57 8.03 -10.00 18.21
CA ILE A 57 7.45 -11.16 18.91
C ILE A 57 5.92 -11.16 18.78
N ILE A 58 5.30 -10.01 19.00
CA ILE A 58 3.84 -9.84 18.88
C ILE A 58 3.38 -10.15 17.46
N ASN A 59 4.04 -9.59 16.45
CA ASN A 59 3.74 -9.84 15.05
C ASN A 59 3.85 -11.33 14.72
N LEU A 60 4.89 -12.02 15.21
CA LEU A 60 5.04 -13.46 15.00
C LEU A 60 3.88 -14.27 15.61
N GLN A 61 3.43 -13.90 16.81
CA GLN A 61 2.30 -14.54 17.48
C GLN A 61 0.99 -14.31 16.72
N LEU A 62 0.75 -13.07 16.27
CA LEU A 62 -0.42 -12.70 15.48
C LEU A 62 -0.42 -13.42 14.13
N SER A 63 0.70 -13.46 13.40
CA SER A 63 0.80 -14.19 12.14
C SER A 63 0.45 -15.67 12.29
N ARG A 64 0.90 -16.32 13.38
CA ARG A 64 0.54 -17.71 13.69
C ARG A 64 -0.96 -17.86 13.98
N LEU A 65 -1.51 -16.94 14.76
CA LEU A 65 -2.93 -16.94 15.10
C LEU A 65 -3.79 -16.79 13.85
N TYR A 66 -3.51 -15.80 13.00
CA TYR A 66 -4.26 -15.55 11.76
C TYR A 66 -4.10 -16.69 10.76
N SER A 67 -2.90 -17.25 10.60
CA SER A 67 -2.69 -18.42 9.74
C SER A 67 -3.51 -19.65 10.19
N LEU A 68 -3.80 -19.78 11.49
CA LEU A 68 -4.60 -20.89 12.01
C LEU A 68 -6.10 -20.61 12.01
N LYS A 69 -6.51 -19.38 12.35
CA LYS A 69 -7.90 -19.04 12.65
C LYS A 69 -8.62 -18.35 11.50
N ASP A 70 -7.90 -17.69 10.60
CA ASP A 70 -8.47 -17.05 9.42
C ASP A 70 -8.21 -17.93 8.18
N PRO A 71 -9.22 -18.70 7.71
CA PRO A 71 -9.07 -19.53 6.53
C PRO A 71 -8.86 -18.72 5.25
N LEU A 72 -9.36 -17.48 5.17
CA LEU A 72 -9.21 -16.62 4.01
C LEU A 72 -7.78 -16.08 3.94
N GLY A 73 -7.26 -15.54 5.04
CA GLY A 73 -5.87 -15.12 5.15
C GLY A 73 -4.89 -16.25 4.83
N LYS A 74 -5.15 -17.46 5.34
CA LYS A 74 -4.35 -18.65 5.01
C LYS A 74 -4.36 -18.98 3.52
N GLN A 75 -5.55 -18.98 2.90
CA GLN A 75 -5.68 -19.28 1.48
C GLN A 75 -5.04 -18.20 0.60
N ALA A 76 -5.14 -16.93 0.98
CA ALA A 76 -4.50 -15.82 0.28
C ALA A 76 -2.97 -15.94 0.32
N ILE A 77 -2.40 -16.22 1.50
CA ILE A 77 -0.95 -16.46 1.65
C ILE A 77 -0.50 -17.64 0.79
N ARG A 78 -1.24 -18.74 0.81
CA ARG A 78 -0.93 -19.91 -0.03
C ARG A 78 -0.96 -19.57 -1.51
N LEU A 79 -2.04 -18.96 -1.99
CA LEU A 79 -2.19 -18.58 -3.39
C LEU A 79 -1.06 -17.67 -3.84
N TRP A 80 -0.73 -16.67 -3.03
CA TRP A 80 0.35 -15.74 -3.35
C TRP A 80 1.72 -16.45 -3.36
N THR A 81 1.98 -17.33 -2.40
CA THR A 81 3.23 -18.11 -2.32
C THR A 81 3.36 -19.05 -3.52
N ASP A 82 2.30 -19.81 -3.82
CA ASP A 82 2.26 -20.75 -4.94
C ASP A 82 2.38 -19.99 -6.28
N TYR A 83 1.76 -18.82 -6.41
CA TYR A 83 1.89 -17.99 -7.62
C TYR A 83 3.29 -17.41 -7.79
N THR A 84 3.90 -16.91 -6.71
CA THR A 84 5.19 -16.20 -6.77
C THR A 84 6.37 -17.16 -6.87
N PHE A 85 6.31 -18.27 -6.15
CA PHE A 85 7.45 -19.20 -5.98
C PHE A 85 7.14 -20.63 -6.42
N GLY A 86 5.89 -20.96 -6.74
CA GLY A 86 5.48 -22.34 -7.05
C GLY A 86 6.05 -22.88 -8.36
N THR A 87 6.50 -22.02 -9.28
CA THR A 87 7.24 -22.44 -10.48
C THR A 87 8.72 -22.74 -10.20
N GLY A 88 9.17 -22.54 -8.96
CA GLY A 88 10.59 -22.56 -8.60
C GLY A 88 11.27 -21.23 -8.92
N MET A 89 12.43 -21.03 -8.30
CA MET A 89 13.29 -19.87 -8.51
C MET A 89 14.55 -20.32 -9.23
N THR A 90 14.92 -19.59 -10.28
CA THR A 90 16.23 -19.75 -10.92
C THR A 90 17.08 -18.53 -10.63
N SER A 91 18.37 -18.77 -10.42
CA SER A 91 19.37 -17.75 -10.18
C SER A 91 20.65 -18.23 -10.85
N HIS A 92 21.50 -17.31 -11.28
CA HIS A 92 22.79 -17.59 -11.91
C HIS A 92 23.72 -16.40 -11.68
N SER A 93 25.01 -16.69 -11.56
CA SER A 93 26.09 -15.70 -11.53
C SER A 93 27.05 -15.96 -12.69
N ASP A 94 27.43 -14.89 -13.39
CA ASP A 94 28.43 -14.95 -14.47
C ASP A 94 29.87 -15.13 -13.93
N GLU A 95 30.09 -14.82 -12.65
CA GLU A 95 31.37 -15.04 -11.98
C GLU A 95 31.43 -16.45 -11.37
N ASP A 96 32.46 -17.22 -11.77
CA ASP A 96 32.66 -18.62 -11.36
C ASP A 96 32.72 -18.82 -9.84
N THR A 97 33.46 -17.96 -9.13
CA THR A 97 33.62 -18.04 -7.66
C THR A 97 32.29 -17.88 -6.93
N THR A 98 31.48 -16.90 -7.37
CA THR A 98 30.17 -16.61 -6.81
C THR A 98 29.17 -17.71 -7.15
N GLU A 99 29.25 -18.27 -8.37
CA GLU A 99 28.39 -19.38 -8.80
C GLU A 99 28.68 -20.67 -8.01
N GLU A 100 29.95 -20.96 -7.70
CA GLU A 100 30.33 -22.09 -6.83
C GLU A 100 29.75 -21.96 -5.42
N VAL A 101 29.90 -20.79 -4.80
CA VAL A 101 29.35 -20.53 -3.46
C VAL A 101 27.82 -20.64 -3.46
N ARG A 102 27.17 -20.11 -4.50
CA ARG A 102 25.72 -20.19 -4.66
C ARG A 102 25.23 -21.63 -4.78
N LYS A 103 25.88 -22.45 -5.62
CA LYS A 103 25.56 -23.88 -5.76
C LYS A 103 25.78 -24.63 -4.45
N ALA A 104 26.93 -24.42 -3.80
CA ALA A 104 27.22 -25.06 -2.51
C ALA A 104 26.18 -24.70 -1.44
N PHE A 105 25.70 -23.46 -1.43
CA PHE A 105 24.62 -23.03 -0.53
C PHE A 105 23.29 -23.72 -0.86
N TRP A 106 22.89 -23.76 -2.12
CA TRP A 106 21.59 -24.32 -2.53
C TRP A 106 21.52 -25.85 -2.41
N ASP A 107 22.63 -26.54 -2.70
CA ASP A 107 22.72 -27.99 -2.68
C ASP A 107 23.02 -28.55 -1.27
N SER A 108 23.28 -27.67 -0.30
CA SER A 108 23.47 -28.08 1.10
C SER A 108 22.20 -28.70 1.66
N LYS A 109 22.32 -29.91 2.23
CA LYS A 109 21.20 -30.60 2.91
C LYS A 109 20.55 -29.76 4.01
N ALA A 110 21.29 -28.86 4.65
CA ALA A 110 20.76 -27.99 5.69
C ALA A 110 19.79 -26.93 5.15
N ASN A 111 19.87 -26.62 3.85
CA ASN A 111 19.08 -25.57 3.19
C ASN A 111 17.95 -26.15 2.31
N GLN A 112 17.86 -27.47 2.19
CA GLN A 112 16.77 -28.12 1.47
C GLN A 112 15.54 -28.21 2.37
N SER A 113 14.37 -27.87 1.83
CA SER A 113 13.10 -28.10 2.52
C SER A 113 12.83 -29.61 2.60
N VAL A 114 12.60 -30.11 3.81
CA VAL A 114 12.24 -31.51 4.10
C VAL A 114 10.92 -31.89 3.43
#